data_AF-K1L535-F1
#
_entry.id   AF-K1L535-F1
#
_cell.length_a   1.000
_cell.length_b   1.000
_cell.length_c   1.000
_cell.angle_alpha   90.00
_cell.angle_beta   90.00
_cell.angle_gamma   90.00
#
_symmetry.space_group_name_H-M   'P 1'
#
loop_
_entity.id
_entity.type
_entity.pdbx_description
1 polymer ?
#
loop_
_entity_poly.entity_id
_entity_poly.type
_entity_poly.pdbx_seq_one_letter_code
_entity_poly.pdbx_strand_id
1 'polypeptide(L)' 'MAIEIPTDLTPELVPLSWLIGTWEGTGRLGDGEADDGHFLQRMSFTQNGLPFLEYRSETWITDEKGAIHRSARRS' A
#
# COMPACT_ATOMS: atom_id res chain seq x y z
N MET A 1 13.28 0.08 12.17
CA MET A 1 13.93 -0.05 10.85
C MET A 1 14.17 1.37 10.34
N ALA A 2 15.38 1.69 9.90
CA ALA A 2 15.69 3.02 9.37
C ALA A 2 15.23 3.10 7.91
N ILE A 3 14.62 4.23 7.52
CA ILE A 3 14.26 4.51 6.14
C ILE A 3 15.51 5.08 5.46
N GLU A 4 16.01 4.41 4.42
CA GLU A 4 17.06 4.98 3.55
C GLU A 4 16.42 5.95 2.56
N ILE A 5 16.83 7.22 2.60
CA ILE A 5 16.36 8.22 1.64
C ILE A 5 17.19 8.08 0.36
N PRO A 6 16.55 7.86 -0.80
CA PRO A 6 17.26 7.83 -2.08
C PRO A 6 17.99 9.16 -2.31
N THR A 7 19.28 9.09 -2.63
CA THR A 7 20.13 10.29 -2.83
C THR A 7 19.85 10.99 -4.17
N ASP A 8 19.10 10.34 -5.06
CA ASP A 8 18.73 10.76 -6.40
C ASP A 8 17.30 11.35 -6.49
N LEU A 9 16.69 11.64 -5.34
CA LEU A 9 15.33 12.14 -5.29
C LEU A 9 15.24 13.60 -5.76
N THR A 10 14.29 13.91 -6.64
CA THR A 10 13.98 15.29 -7.04
C THR A 10 13.51 16.11 -5.82
N PRO A 11 13.87 17.40 -5.69
CA PRO A 11 13.52 18.21 -4.52
C PRO A 11 12.02 18.25 -4.19
N GLU A 12 11.18 18.17 -5.22
CA GLU A 12 9.72 18.14 -5.13
C GLU A 12 9.20 16.91 -4.38
N LEU A 13 9.94 15.79 -4.39
CA LEU A 13 9.55 14.53 -3.77
C LEU A 13 10.11 14.35 -2.34
N VAL A 14 11.03 15.20 -1.88
CA VAL A 14 11.62 15.10 -0.53
C VAL A 14 10.57 15.01 0.59
N PRO A 15 9.48 15.81 0.60
CA PRO A 15 8.42 15.70 1.61
C PRO A 15 7.65 14.38 1.59
N LEU A 16 7.71 13.63 0.48
CA LEU A 16 7.05 12.35 0.27
C LEU A 16 8.01 11.16 0.39
N SER A 17 9.29 11.39 0.69
CA SER A 17 10.32 10.35 0.77
C SER A 17 9.95 9.18 1.70
N TRP A 18 9.20 9.48 2.76
CA TRP A 18 8.71 8.48 3.71
C TRP A 18 7.73 7.47 3.11
N LEU A 19 7.11 7.74 1.96
CA LEU A 19 6.21 6.80 1.26
C LEU A 19 6.97 5.76 0.42
N ILE A 20 8.21 6.07 0.02
CA ILE A 20 8.98 5.26 -0.93
C ILE A 20 9.24 3.87 -0.33
N GLY A 21 8.85 2.84 -1.08
CA GLY A 21 8.96 1.44 -0.64
C GLY A 21 7.67 0.66 -0.83
N THR A 22 7.59 -0.48 -0.13
CA THR A 22 6.42 -1.38 -0.14
C THR A 22 5.78 -1.42 1.24
N TRP A 23 4.47 -1.29 1.26
CA TRP A 23 3.62 -1.31 2.44
C TRP A 23 2.65 -2.48 2.34
N GLU A 24 2.44 -3.17 3.44
CA GLU A 24 1.43 -4.22 3.55
C GLU A 24 0.66 -4.06 4.85
N GLY A 25 -0.66 -4.25 4.79
CA GLY A 25 -1.52 -4.18 5.96
C GLY A 25 -2.87 -4.82 5.71
N THR A 26 -3.57 -5.10 6.80
CA THR A 26 -4.94 -5.62 6.79
C THR A 26 -5.93 -4.56 7.24
N GLY A 27 -7.15 -4.61 6.71
CA GLY A 27 -8.25 -3.73 7.09
C GLY A 27 -9.60 -4.47 7.15
N ARG A 28 -10.62 -3.75 7.62
CA ARG A 28 -12.02 -4.21 7.65
C ARG A 28 -12.88 -3.39 6.70
N LEU A 29 -13.83 -4.05 6.06
CA LEU A 29 -14.83 -3.49 5.16
C LEU A 29 -16.14 -3.33 5.94
N GLY A 30 -16.48 -2.10 6.32
CA GLY A 30 -17.70 -1.79 7.07
C GLY A 30 -17.45 -0.78 8.19
N ASP A 31 -18.45 -0.62 9.05
CA ASP A 31 -18.45 0.38 10.12
C ASP A 31 -17.76 -0.10 11.42
N GLY A 32 -17.12 -1.27 11.40
CA GLY A 32 -16.47 -1.89 12.54
C GLY A 32 -17.32 -2.95 13.26
N GLU A 33 -18.37 -3.47 12.62
CA GLU A 33 -19.28 -4.48 13.17
C GLU A 33 -18.76 -5.91 12.98
N ALA A 34 -19.10 -6.83 13.87
CA ALA A 34 -18.49 -8.17 13.94
C ALA A 34 -18.52 -8.96 12.62
N ASP A 35 -19.53 -8.74 11.77
CA ASP A 35 -19.70 -9.42 10.49
C ASP A 35 -19.00 -8.71 9.30
N ASP A 36 -18.22 -7.67 9.56
CA ASP A 36 -17.50 -6.92 8.54
C ASP A 36 -16.46 -7.78 7.81
N GLY A 37 -16.42 -7.66 6.49
CA GLY A 37 -15.44 -8.36 5.67
C GLY A 37 -14.01 -7.90 5.97
N HIS A 38 -13.03 -8.78 5.79
CA HIS A 38 -11.62 -8.44 5.96
C HIS A 38 -10.91 -8.33 4.62
N PHE A 39 -9.84 -7.53 4.56
CA PHE A 39 -9.00 -7.45 3.38
C PHE A 39 -7.52 -7.28 3.73
N LEU A 40 -6.67 -7.77 2.83
CA LEU A 40 -5.24 -7.46 2.77
C LEU A 40 -5.02 -6.43 1.67
N GLN A 41 -4.15 -5.46 1.91
CA GLN A 41 -3.72 -4.50 0.91
C GLN A 41 -2.20 -4.41 0.89
N ARG A 42 -1.64 -4.44 -0.31
CA ARG A 42 -0.22 -4.19 -0.57
C ARG A 42 -0.10 -2.99 -1.50
N MET A 43 0.74 -2.04 -1.13
CA MET A 43 0.99 -0.82 -1.90
C MET A 43 2.48 -0.66 -2.16
N SER A 44 2.84 -0.10 -3.31
CA SER A 44 4.20 0.30 -3.62
C SER A 44 4.24 1.72 -4.17
N PHE A 45 5.20 2.50 -3.68
CA PHE A 45 5.54 3.81 -4.21
C PHE A 45 6.97 3.77 -4.74
N THR A 46 7.15 4.04 -6.03
CA THR A 46 8.46 4.06 -6.69
C THR A 46 8.70 5.40 -7.36
N GLN A 47 9.97 5.71 -7.58
CA GLN A 47 10.43 6.92 -8.26
C GLN A 47 11.42 6.52 -9.36
N ASN A 48 11.49 7.30 -10.43
CA ASN A 48 12.39 7.07 -11.57
C ASN A 48 13.13 8.34 -12.02
N GLY A 49 13.35 9.29 -11.09
CA GLY A 49 14.02 10.57 -11.33
C GLY A 49 13.11 11.69 -11.87
N LEU A 50 11.83 11.42 -12.09
CA LEU A 50 10.83 12.43 -12.47
C LEU A 50 10.11 12.97 -11.23
N PRO A 51 9.47 14.16 -11.29
CA PRO A 51 8.81 14.80 -10.13
C PRO A 51 7.44 14.20 -9.81
N PHE A 52 7.33 12.86 -9.81
CA PHE A 52 6.14 12.12 -9.39
C PHE A 52 6.52 10.75 -8.80
N LEU A 53 5.60 10.18 -8.01
CA LEU A 53 5.70 8.79 -7.55
C LEU A 53 4.76 7.90 -8.39
N GLU A 54 5.25 6.77 -8.87
CA GLU A 54 4.39 5.71 -9.37
C GLU A 54 3.77 4.98 -8.19
N TYR A 55 2.44 4.94 -8.15
CA TYR A 55 1.67 4.24 -7.14
C TYR A 55 1.02 2.99 -7.74
N ARG A 56 1.22 1.85 -7.07
CA ARG A 56 0.53 0.61 -7.39
C ARG A 56 -0.04 0.00 -6.12
N SER A 57 -1.25 -0.55 -6.21
CA SER A 57 -1.91 -1.20 -5.10
C SER A 57 -2.65 -2.44 -5.57
N GLU A 58 -2.58 -3.46 -4.73
CA GLU A 58 -3.33 -4.69 -4.88
C GLU A 58 -4.06 -4.97 -3.57
N THR A 59 -5.33 -5.36 -3.70
CA THR A 59 -6.20 -5.68 -2.57
C THR A 59 -6.75 -7.08 -2.74
N TRP A 60 -6.92 -7.80 -1.63
CA TRP A 60 -7.48 -9.13 -1.58
C TRP A 60 -8.53 -9.21 -0.48
N ILE A 61 -9.65 -9.88 -0.76
CA ILE A 61 -10.63 -10.18 0.29
C ILE A 61 -10.11 -11.39 1.07
N THR A 62 -10.14 -11.28 2.40
CA THR A 62 -9.68 -12.32 3.33
C THR A 62 -10.80 -12.73 4.29
N ASP A 63 -10.64 -13.88 4.94
CA ASP A 63 -11.35 -14.14 6.20
C ASP A 63 -10.72 -13.36 7.36
N GLU A 64 -11.30 -13.50 8.56
CA GLU A 64 -10.79 -12.95 9.82
C GLU A 64 -9.36 -13.41 10.15
N LYS A 65 -8.92 -14.54 9.60
CA LYS A 65 -7.57 -15.10 9.85
C LYS A 65 -6.55 -14.62 8.81
N GLY A 66 -6.95 -13.75 7.88
CA GLY A 66 -6.09 -13.23 6.83
C GLY A 66 -5.85 -14.19 5.67
N ALA A 67 -6.58 -15.31 5.60
CA ALA A 67 -6.48 -16.22 4.46
C ALA A 67 -7.17 -15.61 3.24
N ILE A 68 -6.43 -15.51 2.13
CA ILE A 68 -6.92 -14.89 0.90
C ILE A 68 -7.97 -15.78 0.24
N HIS A 69 -9.17 -15.22 0.04
CA HIS A 69 -10.25 -15.89 -0.68
C HIS A 69 -10.28 -15.58 -2.17
N ARG A 70 -9.85 -14.37 -2.58
CA ARG A 70 -9.83 -13.91 -3.98
C ARG A 70 -8.98 -12.66 -4.17
N SER A 71 -8.38 -12.50 -5.37
CA SER A 71 -7.86 -11.20 -5.79
C SER A 71 -9.00 -10.21 -6.00
N ALA A 72 -8.99 -9.08 -5.30
CA ALA A 72 -9.93 -7.99 -5.52
C ALA A 72 -9.44 -7.10 -6.67
N ARG A 73 -9.20 -7.68 -7.86
CA ARG A 73 -8.99 -6.86 -9.06
C ARG A 73 -10.35 -6.35 -9.54
N ARG A 74 -10.62 -5.06 -9.37
CA ARG A 74 -11.49 -4.32 -10.29
C ARG A 74 -10.58 -3.59 -11.28
N SER A 75 -10.74 -3.93 -12.56
CA SER A 75 -10.21 -3.18 -13.70
C SER A 75 -10.69 -1.74 -13.70
#